data_AF-A0A917YV69-F1
#
_entry.id   AF-A0A917YV69-F1
#
_cell.length_a   1.000
_cell.length_b   1.000
_cell.length_c   1.000
_cell.angle_alpha   90.00
_cell.angle_beta   90.00
_cell.angle_gamma   90.00
#
_symmetry.space_group_name_H-M   'P 1'
#
loop_
_entity.id
_entity.type
_entity.pdbx_description
1 polymer ?
#
loop_
_entity_poly.entity_id
_entity_poly.type
_entity_poly.pdbx_seq_one_letter_code
_entity_poly.pdbx_strand_id
1 'polypeptide(L)' 'MHSHQGPIHQLVHDARRPLNNISMQAEMLKLLAKKGADESQLIDAADKIVRYCKECSHILEAVSEQAEADGTGHPHNRAE' A
#
# COMPACT_ATOMS: atom_id res chain seq x y z
N MET A 1 19.37 18.04 10.01
CA MET A 1 18.32 17.94 11.03
C MET A 1 17.27 16.97 10.51
N HIS A 2 17.42 15.67 10.77
CA HIS A 2 16.37 14.69 10.43
C HIS A 2 15.51 14.51 11.67
N SER A 3 14.31 15.09 11.62
CA SER A 3 13.28 14.92 12.62
C SER A 3 13.08 13.43 12.88
N HIS A 4 13.14 13.02 14.15
CA HIS A 4 12.84 11.65 14.56
C HIS A 4 11.33 11.43 14.37
N GLN A 5 10.95 11.12 13.14
CA GLN A 5 9.58 10.74 12.81
C GLN A 5 9.31 9.40 13.49
N GLY A 6 8.25 9.36 14.30
CA GLY A 6 7.86 8.16 15.04
C GLY A 6 7.55 6.98 14.11
N PRO A 7 7.49 5.75 14.65
CA PRO A 7 7.30 4.52 13.88
C PRO A 7 6.10 4.59 12.92
N ILE A 8 4.98 5.18 13.37
CA ILE A 8 3.79 5.36 12.55
C ILE A 8 4.00 6.26 11.33
N HIS A 9 4.83 7.31 11.46
CA HIS A 9 5.11 8.22 10.35
C HIS A 9 5.97 7.53 9.29
N GLN A 10 6.87 6.62 9.69
CA GLN A 10 7.61 5.79 8.73
C GLN A 10 6.70 4.84 7.98
N LEU A 11 5.78 4.16 8.69
CA LEU A 11 4.81 3.26 8.05
C LEU A 11 3.88 4.00 7.07
N VAL A 12 3.44 5.21 7.41
CA VAL A 12 2.67 6.07 6.50
C VAL A 12 3.49 6.48 5.28
N HIS A 13 4.78 6.79 5.46
CA HIS A 13 5.67 7.09 4.35
C HIS A 13 5.84 5.87 3.44
N ASP A 14 6.04 4.69 4.02
CA ASP A 14 6.21 3.44 3.27
C ASP A 14 4.95 3.08 2.48
N ALA A 15 3.76 3.32 3.02
CA ALA A 15 2.48 3.11 2.32
C ALA A 15 2.33 3.97 1.05
N ARG A 16 2.97 5.16 1.00
CA ARG A 16 2.91 6.03 -0.20
C ARG A 16 3.58 5.38 -1.40
N ARG A 17 4.58 4.53 -1.20
CA ARG A 17 5.33 3.91 -2.29
C ARG A 17 4.47 2.94 -3.12
N PRO A 18 3.80 1.91 -2.56
CA PRO A 18 2.91 1.06 -3.33
C PRO A 18 1.70 1.84 -3.88
N LEU A 19 1.17 2.85 -3.18
CA LEU A 19 0.10 3.72 -3.73
C LEU A 19 0.52 4.41 -5.03
N ASN A 20 1.71 5.03 -5.05
CA ASN A 20 2.25 5.65 -6.26
C ASN A 20 2.47 4.63 -7.37
N ASN A 21 2.95 3.43 -7.02
CA ASN A 21 3.14 2.35 -7.97
C ASN A 21 1.82 1.85 -8.58
N ILE A 22 0.74 1.76 -7.78
CA ILE A 22 -0.62 1.45 -8.27
C ILE A 22 -1.04 2.46 -9.33
N SER A 23 -0.93 3.76 -9.01
CA SER A 23 -1.30 4.81 -9.96
C SER A 23 -0.50 4.73 -11.26
N MET A 24 0.83 4.56 -11.16
CA MET A 24 1.70 4.43 -12.33
C MET A 24 1.37 3.19 -13.17
N GLN A 25 1.19 2.03 -12.53
CA GLN A 25 0.86 0.78 -13.26
C GLN A 25 -0.53 0.86 -13.91
N ALA A 26 -1.50 1.52 -13.27
CA ALA A 26 -2.81 1.76 -13.85
C ALA A 26 -2.73 2.67 -15.09
N GLU A 27 -1.93 3.74 -15.05
CA GLU A 27 -1.64 4.55 -16.23
C GLU A 27 -0.95 3.74 -17.33
N MET A 28 0.03 2.91 -16.96
CA MET A 28 0.75 2.06 -17.91
C MET A 28 -0.17 1.03 -18.58
N LEU A 29 -1.06 0.39 -17.80
CA LEU A 29 -2.07 -0.53 -18.30
C LEU A 29 -3.01 0.15 -19.29
N LYS A 30 -3.48 1.38 -18.99
CA LYS A 30 -4.26 2.17 -19.93
C LYS A 30 -3.52 2.44 -21.23
N LEU A 31 -2.22 2.73 -21.17
CA LEU A 31 -1.39 2.96 -22.36
C LEU A 31 -1.19 1.69 -23.19
N LEU A 32 -0.93 0.55 -22.54
CA LEU A 32 -0.80 -0.75 -23.21
C LEU A 32 -2.10 -1.13 -23.93
N ALA A 33 -3.24 -0.99 -23.26
CA ALA A 33 -4.54 -1.28 -23.85
C ALA A 33 -4.81 -0.40 -25.08
N LYS A 34 -4.52 0.90 -25.00
CA LYS A 34 -4.68 1.83 -26.12
C LYS A 34 -3.75 1.53 -27.31
N LYS A 35 -2.58 0.93 -27.05
CA LYS A 35 -1.59 0.58 -28.09
C LYS A 35 -1.83 -0.79 -28.71
N GLY A 36 -2.84 -1.54 -28.26
CA GLY A 36 -3.11 -2.89 -28.74
C GLY A 36 -2.04 -3.89 -28.31
N ALA A 37 -1.51 -3.73 -27.08
CA ALA A 37 -0.67 -4.74 -26.44
C ALA A 37 -1.42 -6.09 -26.37
N ASP A 38 -0.67 -7.19 -26.40
CA ASP A 38 -1.27 -8.52 -26.28
C ASP A 38 -1.81 -8.77 -24.85
N GLU A 39 -2.71 -9.76 -24.75
CA GLU A 39 -3.40 -10.11 -23.51
C GLU A 39 -2.42 -10.41 -22.36
N SER A 40 -1.29 -11.07 -22.63
CA SER A 40 -0.30 -11.39 -21.60
C SER A 40 0.29 -10.13 -20.99
N GLN A 41 0.60 -9.12 -21.80
CA GLN A 41 1.13 -7.85 -21.31
C GLN A 41 0.13 -7.08 -20.45
N LEU A 42 -1.16 -7.15 -20.79
CA LEU A 42 -2.22 -6.53 -20.01
C LEU A 42 -2.42 -7.24 -18.66
N ILE A 43 -2.41 -8.58 -18.67
CA ILE A 43 -2.47 -9.40 -17.45
C ILE A 43 -1.26 -9.11 -16.55
N ASP A 44 -0.04 -9.09 -17.10
CA ASP A 44 1.17 -8.78 -16.34
C ASP A 44 1.12 -7.41 -15.67
N ALA A 45 0.57 -6.40 -16.35
CA ALA A 45 0.38 -5.07 -15.79
C ALA A 45 -0.70 -5.06 -14.69
N ALA A 46 -1.80 -5.78 -14.88
CA ALA A 46 -2.85 -5.93 -13.87
C ALA A 46 -2.34 -6.67 -12.63
N ASP A 47 -1.53 -7.72 -12.79
CA ASP A 47 -0.93 -8.48 -11.69
C ASP A 47 0.02 -7.62 -10.85
N LYS A 48 0.76 -6.71 -11.49
CA LYS A 48 1.58 -5.72 -10.78
C LYS A 48 0.72 -4.79 -9.93
N ILE A 49 -0.42 -4.32 -10.45
CA ILE A 49 -1.36 -3.49 -9.67
C ILE A 49 -1.85 -4.28 -8.45
N VAL A 50 -2.31 -5.52 -8.65
CA VAL A 50 -2.78 -6.39 -7.56
C VAL A 50 -1.70 -6.61 -6.51
N ARG A 51 -0.45 -6.83 -6.93
CA ARG A 51 0.69 -6.98 -6.02
C ARG A 51 0.89 -5.73 -5.16
N TYR A 52 0.88 -4.54 -5.75
CA TYR A 52 1.04 -3.30 -4.98
C TYR A 52 -0.16 -3.01 -4.08
N CYS A 53 -1.38 -3.40 -4.46
CA CYS A 53 -2.54 -3.33 -3.56
C CYS A 53 -2.34 -4.20 -2.32
N LYS A 54 -1.83 -5.44 -2.48
CA LYS A 54 -1.54 -6.33 -1.35
C LYS A 54 -0.43 -5.76 -0.46
N GLU A 55 0.66 -5.27 -1.05
CA GLU A 55 1.73 -4.61 -0.32
C GLU A 55 1.22 -3.40 0.47
N CYS A 56 0.38 -2.55 -0.14
CA CYS A 56 -0.26 -1.44 0.55
C CYS A 56 -1.13 -1.91 1.71
N SER A 57 -1.91 -2.98 1.53
CA SER A 57 -2.75 -3.56 2.58
C SER A 57 -1.91 -4.01 3.79
N HIS A 58 -0.79 -4.70 3.55
CA HIS A 58 0.10 -5.15 4.63
C HIS A 58 0.70 -3.97 5.41
N ILE A 59 1.07 -2.89 4.73
CA ILE A 59 1.59 -1.70 5.41
C ILE A 59 0.48 -1.03 6.23
N LEU A 60 -0.74 -0.93 5.71
CA LEU A 60 -1.88 -0.36 6.44
C LEU A 60 -2.26 -1.19 7.67
N GLU A 61 -2.12 -2.51 7.60
CA GLU A 61 -2.28 -3.41 8.75
C GLU A 61 -1.23 -3.09 9.82
N ALA A 62 0.05 -2.96 9.44
CA ALA A 62 1.11 -2.55 10.36
C ALA A 62 0.91 -1.14 10.94
N VAL A 63 0.37 -0.19 10.16
CA VAL A 63 -0.01 1.14 10.66
C VAL A 63 -1.08 1.01 11.74
N SER A 64 -2.08 0.16 11.51
CA SER A 64 -3.19 -0.05 12.46
C SER A 64 -2.67 -0.69 13.74
N GLU A 65 -1.85 -1.74 13.64
CA GLU A 65 -1.20 -2.39 14.79
C GLU A 65 -0.34 -1.41 15.59
N GLN A 66 0.46 -0.57 14.92
CA GLN A 66 1.29 0.44 15.59
C GLN A 66 0.44 1.53 16.25
N ALA A 67 -0.67 1.95 15.63
CA ALA A 67 -1.58 2.92 16.20
C ALA A 67 -2.27 2.39 17.47
N GLU A 68 -2.68 1.12 17.47
CA GLU A 68 -3.21 0.44 18.66
C GLU A 68 -2.12 0.31 19.75
N ALA A 69 -0.89 -0.05 19.37
CA ALA A 69 0.24 -0.17 20.31
C ALA A 69 0.59 1.18 20.96
N ASP A 70 0.69 2.26 20.19
CA ASP A 70 0.88 3.63 20.70
C ASP A 70 -0.33 4.10 21.55
N GLY A 71 -1.52 3.53 21.30
CA GLY A 71 -2.77 3.80 22.01
C GLY A 71 -2.98 3.01 23.30
N THR A 72 -2.16 2.00 23.62
CA THR A 72 -2.31 1.19 24.85
C THR A 72 -1.79 1.87 26.11
N GLY A 73 -2.46 2.97 26.46
CA GLY A 73 -2.79 3.36 27.82
C GLY A 73 -4.22 2.96 28.24
N HIS A 74 -4.96 2.17 27.45
CA HIS A 74 -6.26 1.65 27.87
C HIS A 74 -6.62 0.30 27.21
N PRO A 75 -7.06 -0.72 27.98
CA PRO A 75 -7.43 -2.02 27.42
C PRO A 75 -8.83 -1.95 26.81
N HIS A 76 -8.96 -2.18 25.50
CA HIS A 76 -10.27 -2.47 24.91
C HIS A 76 -10.48 -3.99 24.89
N ASN A 77 -11.29 -4.43 25.85
CA ASN A 77 -11.76 -5.78 26.05
C ASN A 77 -12.54 -6.27 24.80
N ARG A 78 -11.97 -7.21 24.03
CA ARG A 78 -12.74 -7.93 23.01
C ARG A 78 -13.27 -9.23 23.61
N ALA A 79 -14.44 -9.11 24.24
CA ALA A 79 -15.35 -10.23 24.40
C ALA A 79 -16.23 -10.31 23.14
N GLU A 80 -16.64 -11.55 22.85
CA GLU A 80 -17.59 -12.01 21.81
C GLU A 80 -17.00 -12.39 20.45
#